data_AF-A0A7L9FHG9-F1
#
_entry.id   AF-A0A7L9FHG9-F1
#
_cell.length_a   1.000
_cell.length_b   1.000
_cell.length_c   1.000
_cell.angle_alpha   90.00
_cell.angle_beta   90.00
_cell.angle_gamma   90.00
#
_symmetry.space_group_name_H-M   'P 1'
#
loop_
_entity.id
_entity.type
_entity.pdbx_description
1 polymer ?
#
loop_
_entity_poly.entity_id
_entity_poly.type
_entity_poly.pdbx_seq_one_letter_code
_entity_poly.pdbx_strand_id
1 'polypeptide(L)'
;MARRKRGWRFELRKEGGEYVLEKYVYDQETGAWRLEGVYRGADADRVALTCPKCGAAATSFAMFLGKHIYLVHGGGGVKHKWHLHKADPLWLEYVSRLRALTVEVDDKLRAAIMDAIPAVKDEEARKILEAIAKARAIKIRVRNP
;
A
#
# COMPACT_ATOMS: atom_id res chain seq x y z
N MET A 1 -2.95 -24.30 22.99
CA MET A 1 -3.06 -22.83 23.15
C MET A 1 -3.81 -22.24 21.97
N ALA A 2 -4.99 -21.63 22.19
CA ALA A 2 -5.74 -20.99 21.11
C ALA A 2 -4.94 -19.80 20.56
N ARG A 3 -4.74 -19.76 19.23
CA ARG A 3 -4.00 -18.69 18.56
C ARG A 3 -4.79 -17.39 18.68
N ARG A 4 -4.34 -16.51 19.58
CA ARG A 4 -4.92 -15.18 19.84
C ARG A 4 -5.07 -14.38 18.53
N LYS A 5 -6.32 -14.05 18.12
CA LYS A 5 -6.64 -13.25 16.93
C LYS A 5 -6.25 -11.77 17.09
N ARG A 6 -5.12 -11.34 16.52
CA ARG A 6 -4.78 -9.91 16.40
C ARG A 6 -5.70 -9.23 15.39
N GLY A 7 -6.23 -8.05 15.77
CA GLY A 7 -7.10 -7.22 14.93
C GLY A 7 -6.51 -5.83 14.75
N TRP A 8 -6.75 -5.23 13.58
CA TRP A 8 -6.31 -3.87 13.24
C TRP A 8 -7.46 -3.07 12.66
N ARG A 9 -7.51 -1.78 12.97
CA ARG A 9 -8.46 -0.81 12.43
C ARG A 9 -7.70 0.42 11.96
N PHE A 10 -8.20 1.02 10.89
CA PHE A 10 -7.67 2.26 10.34
C PHE A 10 -8.79 3.29 10.29
N GLU A 11 -8.45 4.50 10.71
CA GLU A 11 -9.29 5.68 10.57
C GLU A 11 -8.52 6.72 9.76
N LEU A 12 -9.23 7.47 8.92
CA LEU A 12 -8.64 8.46 8.03
C LEU A 12 -9.36 9.78 8.21
N ARG A 13 -8.60 10.86 8.27
CA ARG A 13 -9.13 12.23 8.23
C ARG A 13 -8.26 13.12 7.34
N LYS A 14 -8.76 14.32 7.04
CA LYS A 14 -8.05 15.33 6.25
C LYS A 14 -7.83 16.57 7.12
N GLU A 15 -6.57 17.00 7.26
CA GLU A 15 -6.18 18.18 8.02
C GLU A 15 -5.26 19.03 7.15
N GLY A 16 -5.59 20.31 6.93
CA GLY A 16 -4.73 21.21 6.14
C GLY A 16 -4.43 20.74 4.72
N GLY A 17 -5.33 19.95 4.11
CA GLY A 17 -5.13 19.35 2.78
C GLY A 17 -4.36 18.03 2.77
N GLU A 18 -3.80 17.61 3.91
CA GLU A 18 -3.07 16.36 4.06
C GLU A 18 -3.97 15.25 4.64
N TYR A 19 -3.71 14.00 4.24
CA TYR A 19 -4.35 12.83 4.87
C TYR A 19 -3.61 12.42 6.14
N VAL A 20 -4.38 12.21 7.19
CA VAL A 20 -3.92 11.71 8.49
C VAL A 20 -4.56 10.35 8.74
N LEU A 21 -3.71 9.33 8.89
CA LEU A 21 -4.11 7.95 9.13
C LEU A 21 -3.83 7.57 10.58
N GLU A 22 -4.85 7.11 11.28
CA GLU A 22 -4.72 6.53 12.61
C GLU A 22 -4.81 5.02 12.51
N LYS A 23 -3.84 4.33 13.11
CA LYS A 23 -3.82 2.87 13.18
C LYS A 23 -4.12 2.44 14.61
N TYR A 24 -5.07 1.53 14.75
CA TYR A 24 -5.46 0.94 16.02
C TYR A 24 -5.15 -0.55 16.02
N VAL A 25 -4.76 -1.05 17.19
CA VAL A 25 -4.60 -2.48 17.47
C VAL A 25 -5.66 -2.91 18.49
N TYR A 26 -6.28 -4.06 18.25
CA TYR A 26 -7.25 -4.62 19.18
C TYR A 26 -6.52 -5.26 20.36
N ASP A 27 -6.70 -4.71 21.54
CA ASP A 27 -6.24 -5.30 22.78
C ASP A 27 -7.24 -6.37 23.25
N GLN A 28 -6.76 -7.59 23.36
CA GLN A 28 -7.60 -8.72 23.74
C GLN A 28 -7.83 -8.85 25.25
N GLU A 29 -6.94 -8.28 26.06
CA GLU A 29 -7.04 -8.35 27.51
C GLU A 29 -8.10 -7.38 28.01
N THR A 30 -8.14 -6.19 27.40
CA THR A 30 -9.10 -5.13 27.76
C THR A 30 -10.30 -5.06 26.83
N GLY A 31 -10.31 -5.82 25.72
CA GLY A 31 -11.38 -5.77 24.70
C GLY A 31 -11.50 -4.41 23.99
N ALA A 32 -10.43 -3.59 24.03
CA ALA A 32 -10.46 -2.21 23.59
C ALA A 32 -9.52 -1.99 22.39
N TRP A 33 -9.89 -1.06 21.52
CA TRP A 33 -8.99 -0.57 20.48
C TRP A 33 -8.02 0.43 21.08
N ARG A 34 -6.72 0.18 20.93
CA ARG A 34 -5.66 1.10 21.35
C ARG A 34 -5.04 1.77 20.14
N LEU A 35 -4.85 3.08 20.22
CA LEU A 35 -4.14 3.83 19.19
C LEU A 35 -2.68 3.37 19.18
N GLU A 36 -2.26 2.80 18.06
CA GLU A 36 -0.88 2.36 17.84
C GLU A 36 -0.03 3.50 17.27
N GLY A 37 -0.63 4.37 16.44
CA GLY A 37 0.06 5.55 15.93
C GLY A 37 -0.78 6.41 14.99
N VAL A 38 -0.32 7.65 14.78
CA VAL A 38 -0.89 8.65 13.88
C VAL A 38 0.16 8.97 12.82
N TYR A 39 -0.22 8.87 11.55
CA TYR A 39 0.69 9.01 10.41
C TYR A 39 0.16 10.04 9.44
N ARG A 40 1.06 10.80 8.80
CA ARG A 40 0.73 11.89 7.89
C ARG A 40 1.37 11.66 6.52
N GLY A 41 0.70 12.12 5.46
CA GLY A 41 1.26 12.19 4.11
C GLY A 41 1.89 10.88 3.65
N ALA A 42 3.19 10.92 3.31
CA ALA A 42 3.90 9.75 2.79
C ALA A 42 4.00 8.58 3.80
N ASP A 43 3.96 8.85 5.10
CA ASP A 43 3.95 7.81 6.12
C ASP A 43 2.56 7.19 6.27
N ALA A 44 1.49 7.97 6.16
CA ALA A 44 0.13 7.44 6.08
C ALA A 44 0.01 6.45 4.91
N ASP A 45 0.58 6.81 3.75
CA ASP A 45 0.58 5.97 2.56
C ASP A 45 1.33 4.66 2.77
N ARG A 46 2.49 4.74 3.41
CA ARG A 46 3.33 3.57 3.72
C ARG A 46 2.57 2.63 4.65
N VAL A 47 2.01 3.16 5.74
CA VAL A 47 1.30 2.36 6.75
C VAL A 47 0.04 1.73 6.19
N ALA A 48 -0.76 2.45 5.40
CA ALA A 48 -1.95 1.90 4.76
C ALA A 48 -1.62 0.72 3.84
N LEU A 49 -0.52 0.83 3.06
CA LEU A 49 -0.09 -0.18 2.09
C LEU A 49 0.74 -1.32 2.70
N THR A 50 1.05 -1.29 4.00
CA THR A 50 1.84 -2.31 4.67
C THR A 50 0.94 -3.28 5.43
N CYS A 51 1.16 -4.57 5.24
CA CYS A 51 0.45 -5.61 5.98
C CYS A 51 0.74 -5.49 7.48
N PRO A 52 -0.28 -5.28 8.33
CA PRO A 52 -0.06 -5.10 9.76
C PRO A 52 0.38 -6.39 10.45
N LYS A 53 0.22 -7.55 9.78
CA LYS A 53 0.59 -8.86 10.31
C LYS A 53 2.06 -9.23 10.05
N CYS A 54 2.63 -8.86 8.90
CA CYS A 54 3.95 -9.34 8.48
C CYS A 54 4.85 -8.28 7.82
N GLY A 55 4.42 -7.02 7.75
CA GLY A 55 5.24 -5.92 7.22
C GLY A 55 5.39 -5.87 5.69
N ALA A 56 4.95 -6.89 4.96
CA ALA A 56 5.03 -6.92 3.50
C ALA A 56 4.11 -5.85 2.87
N ALA A 57 4.57 -5.26 1.77
CA ALA A 57 3.80 -4.28 1.00
C ALA A 57 2.63 -4.95 0.25
N ALA A 58 1.54 -4.20 0.07
CA ALA A 58 0.41 -4.61 -0.75
C ALA A 58 0.87 -4.84 -2.20
N THR A 59 0.46 -5.98 -2.77
CA THR A 59 0.69 -6.28 -4.20
C THR A 59 -0.57 -6.06 -5.02
N SER A 60 -1.75 -5.94 -4.40
CA SER A 60 -2.94 -5.48 -5.08
C SER A 60 -3.98 -4.90 -4.11
N PHE A 61 -4.82 -4.03 -4.67
CA PHE A 61 -6.01 -3.51 -4.02
C PHE A 61 -7.17 -4.46 -4.36
N ALA A 62 -7.56 -5.32 -3.42
CA ALA A 62 -8.73 -6.17 -3.57
C ALA A 62 -9.99 -5.31 -3.33
N MET A 63 -10.28 -4.43 -4.28
CA MET A 63 -11.32 -3.42 -4.15
C MET A 63 -12.71 -4.05 -4.20
N PHE A 64 -13.50 -3.74 -3.17
CA PHE A 64 -14.93 -3.98 -3.07
C PHE A 64 -15.35 -5.45 -2.94
N LEU A 65 -15.05 -6.04 -1.79
CA LEU A 65 -15.94 -7.07 -1.25
C LEU A 65 -17.14 -6.35 -0.62
N GLY A 66 -18.12 -6.00 -1.46
CA GLY A 66 -19.24 -5.14 -1.08
C GLY A 66 -18.79 -3.69 -0.80
N LYS A 67 -19.24 -3.10 0.32
CA LYS A 67 -18.96 -1.71 0.72
C LYS A 67 -17.66 -1.53 1.51
N HIS A 68 -16.66 -2.40 1.31
CA HIS A 68 -15.44 -2.43 2.14
C HIS A 68 -14.18 -2.49 1.29
N ILE A 69 -13.14 -1.80 1.77
CA ILE A 69 -11.84 -1.71 1.12
C ILE A 69 -10.86 -2.67 1.78
N TYR A 70 -10.22 -3.49 0.95
CA TYR A 70 -9.20 -4.43 1.38
C TYR A 70 -7.95 -4.30 0.52
N LEU A 71 -6.81 -4.51 1.15
CA LEU A 71 -5.54 -4.73 0.47
C LEU A 71 -5.10 -6.16 0.64
N VAL A 72 -4.33 -6.65 -0.32
CA VAL A 72 -3.73 -7.97 -0.27
C VAL A 72 -2.28 -7.93 -0.71
N HIS A 73 -1.50 -8.87 -0.19
CA HIS A 73 -0.23 -9.25 -0.79
C HIS A 73 -0.18 -10.75 -1.01
N GLY A 74 0.55 -11.15 -2.07
CA GLY A 74 0.76 -12.56 -2.38
C GLY A 74 1.89 -12.75 -3.40
N GLY A 75 2.91 -13.50 -3.00
CA GLY A 75 4.01 -14.01 -3.81
C GLY A 75 4.89 -14.93 -2.95
N GLY A 76 5.06 -16.20 -3.34
CA GLY A 76 6.03 -17.13 -2.72
C GLY A 76 5.63 -17.84 -1.41
N GLY A 77 4.35 -17.85 -0.98
CA GLY A 77 3.95 -18.71 0.13
C GLY A 77 2.59 -18.39 0.78
N VAL A 78 2.48 -17.26 1.49
CA VAL A 78 1.27 -16.94 2.30
C VAL A 78 0.64 -15.62 1.85
N LYS A 79 -0.60 -15.70 1.37
CA LYS A 79 -1.42 -14.55 1.02
C LYS A 79 -2.06 -13.95 2.28
N HIS A 80 -1.84 -12.66 2.53
CA HIS A 80 -2.58 -11.93 3.57
C HIS A 80 -3.52 -10.91 2.95
N LYS A 81 -4.63 -10.70 3.64
CA LYS A 81 -5.65 -9.68 3.34
C LYS A 81 -5.88 -8.87 4.62
N TRP A 82 -5.94 -7.54 4.50
CA TRP A 82 -6.33 -6.67 5.61
C TRP A 82 -7.36 -5.64 5.16
N HIS A 83 -8.26 -5.34 6.07
CA HIS A 83 -9.30 -4.35 5.89
C HIS A 83 -8.73 -2.97 6.21
N LEU A 84 -9.00 -2.00 5.34
CA LEU A 84 -8.74 -0.60 5.66
C LEU A 84 -9.97 -0.02 6.35
N HIS A 85 -11.03 0.20 5.59
CA HIS A 85 -12.27 0.78 6.08
C HIS A 85 -13.45 0.49 5.14
N LYS A 86 -14.64 0.97 5.52
CA LYS A 86 -15.78 1.06 4.60
C LYS A 86 -15.45 1.99 3.43
N ALA A 87 -16.09 1.75 2.29
CA ALA A 87 -15.97 2.54 1.09
C ALA A 87 -16.78 3.84 1.20
N ASP A 88 -16.37 4.74 2.08
CA ASP A 88 -16.89 6.11 2.14
C ASP A 88 -16.10 7.06 1.21
N PRO A 89 -16.61 8.27 0.93
CA PRO A 89 -15.98 9.19 -0.01
C PRO A 89 -14.51 9.51 0.29
N LEU A 90 -14.14 9.67 1.57
CA LEU A 90 -12.78 10.03 1.95
C LEU A 90 -11.80 8.89 1.68
N TRP A 91 -12.20 7.66 2.05
CA TRP A 91 -11.39 6.48 1.77
C TRP A 91 -11.30 6.14 0.28
N LEU A 92 -12.37 6.38 -0.48
CA LEU A 92 -12.38 6.23 -1.93
C LEU A 92 -11.42 7.23 -2.61
N GLU A 93 -11.46 8.50 -2.21
CA GLU A 93 -10.54 9.53 -2.68
C GLU A 93 -9.08 9.14 -2.38
N TYR A 94 -8.81 8.73 -1.14
CA TYR A 94 -7.48 8.35 -0.69
C TYR A 94 -6.92 7.13 -1.45
N VAL A 95 -7.71 6.07 -1.62
CA VAL A 95 -7.29 4.88 -2.38
C VAL A 95 -7.13 5.19 -3.86
N SER A 96 -7.99 6.03 -4.44
CA SER A 96 -7.84 6.48 -5.83
C SER A 96 -6.48 7.18 -6.03
N ARG A 97 -6.09 8.07 -5.10
CA ARG A 97 -4.76 8.70 -5.10
C ARG A 97 -3.64 7.67 -4.95
N LEU A 98 -3.77 6.70 -4.04
CA LEU A 98 -2.76 5.65 -3.86
C LEU A 98 -2.58 4.78 -5.12
N ARG A 99 -3.67 4.51 -5.86
CA ARG A 99 -3.62 3.83 -7.15
C ARG A 99 -2.96 4.69 -8.22
N ALA A 100 -3.25 5.99 -8.28
CA ALA A 100 -2.59 6.90 -9.22
C ALA A 100 -1.07 6.97 -8.99
N LEU A 101 -0.62 6.79 -7.75
CA LEU A 101 0.81 6.68 -7.40
C LEU A 101 1.40 5.28 -7.68
N THR A 102 0.58 4.29 -8.05
CA THR A 102 1.00 2.92 -8.35
C THR A 102 0.81 2.67 -9.84
N VAL A 103 1.90 2.73 -10.61
CA VAL A 103 1.86 2.40 -12.04
C VAL A 103 1.96 0.89 -12.18
N GLU A 104 0.93 0.27 -12.77
CA GLU A 104 1.03 -1.12 -13.20
C GLU A 104 2.04 -1.21 -14.35
N VAL A 105 2.95 -2.17 -14.25
CA VAL A 105 3.93 -2.43 -15.31
C VAL A 105 3.30 -3.42 -16.27
N ASP A 106 2.47 -2.89 -17.16
CA ASP A 106 1.88 -3.67 -18.25
C ASP A 106 2.93 -4.07 -19.30
N ASP A 107 2.56 -4.94 -20.23
CA ASP A 107 3.48 -5.48 -21.24
C ASP A 107 4.04 -4.38 -22.14
N LYS A 108 3.27 -3.31 -22.37
CA LYS A 108 3.68 -2.17 -23.20
C LYS A 108 4.75 -1.33 -22.49
N LEU A 109 4.54 -0.99 -21.22
CA LEU A 109 5.50 -0.27 -20.41
C LEU A 109 6.75 -1.12 -20.17
N ARG A 110 6.59 -2.42 -19.95
CA ARG A 110 7.71 -3.35 -19.81
C ARG A 110 8.57 -3.37 -21.07
N ALA A 111 7.97 -3.53 -22.25
CA ALA A 111 8.69 -3.50 -23.51
C ALA A 111 9.43 -2.18 -23.70
N ALA A 112 8.76 -1.04 -23.44
CA ALA A 112 9.38 0.27 -23.54
C ALA A 112 10.59 0.45 -22.60
N ILE A 113 10.53 -0.08 -21.38
CA ILE A 113 11.65 -0.04 -20.44
C ILE A 113 12.79 -0.94 -20.90
N MET A 114 12.48 -2.14 -21.38
CA MET A 114 13.49 -3.08 -21.90
C MET A 114 14.22 -2.53 -23.13
N ASP A 115 13.51 -1.85 -24.02
CA ASP A 115 14.09 -1.18 -25.19
C ASP A 115 14.98 0.02 -24.81
N ALA A 116 14.69 0.68 -23.68
CA ALA A 116 15.46 1.82 -23.20
C ALA A 116 16.76 1.43 -22.47
N ILE A 117 16.79 0.27 -21.81
CA ILE A 117 17.93 -0.20 -20.99
C ILE A 117 19.30 -0.13 -21.71
N PRO A 118 19.44 -0.57 -22.98
CA PRO A 118 20.73 -0.51 -23.68
C PRO A 118 21.30 0.90 -23.86
N ALA A 119 20.45 1.93 -23.89
CA ALA A 119 20.87 3.32 -24.06
C ALA A 119 21.34 3.98 -22.74
N VAL A 120 21.11 3.33 -21.59
CA VAL A 120 21.45 3.88 -20.27
C VAL A 120 22.88 3.54 -19.91
N LYS A 121 23.73 4.58 -19.85
CA LYS A 121 25.16 4.46 -19.52
C LYS A 121 25.44 4.38 -18.02
N ASP A 122 24.51 4.86 -17.19
CA ASP A 122 24.62 4.81 -15.74
C ASP A 122 24.21 3.42 -15.22
N GLU A 123 25.14 2.74 -14.57
CA GLU A 123 24.96 1.35 -14.12
C GLU A 123 23.86 1.21 -13.05
N GLU A 124 23.70 2.23 -12.20
CA GLU A 124 22.72 2.20 -11.12
C GLU A 124 21.31 2.48 -11.65
N ALA A 125 21.18 3.44 -12.56
CA ALA A 125 19.95 3.70 -13.31
C ALA A 125 19.51 2.47 -14.13
N ARG A 126 20.46 1.76 -14.75
CA ARG A 126 20.19 0.52 -15.49
C ARG A 126 19.61 -0.57 -14.58
N LYS A 127 20.21 -0.78 -13.41
CA LYS A 127 19.71 -1.75 -12.41
C LYS A 127 18.32 -1.40 -11.89
N ILE A 128 18.04 -0.11 -11.70
CA ILE A 128 16.70 0.36 -11.30
C ILE A 128 15.68 0.04 -12.39
N LEU A 129 15.98 0.34 -13.66
CA LEU A 129 15.07 0.05 -14.78
C LEU A 129 14.81 -1.44 -14.96
N GLU A 130 15.84 -2.29 -14.80
CA GLU A 130 15.67 -3.74 -14.80
C GLU A 130 14.77 -4.23 -13.66
N ALA A 131 14.92 -3.66 -12.46
CA ALA A 131 14.07 -3.99 -11.32
C ALA A 131 12.62 -3.57 -11.57
N ILE A 132 12.41 -2.42 -12.22
CA ILE A 132 11.08 -1.95 -12.62
C ILE A 132 10.46 -2.88 -13.67
N ALA A 133 11.19 -3.26 -14.72
CA ALA A 133 10.67 -4.13 -15.79
C ALA A 133 10.29 -5.53 -15.27
N LYS A 134 10.97 -6.02 -14.24
CA LYS A 134 10.67 -7.28 -13.56
C LYS A 134 9.49 -7.17 -12.58
N ALA A 135 9.17 -5.96 -12.12
CA ALA A 135 8.06 -5.73 -11.20
C ALA A 135 6.71 -5.86 -11.93
N ARG A 136 5.67 -6.27 -11.19
CA ARG A 136 4.28 -6.27 -11.70
C ARG A 136 3.64 -4.87 -11.59
N ALA A 137 4.10 -4.09 -10.63
CA ALA A 137 3.67 -2.71 -10.41
C ALA A 137 4.79 -1.97 -9.67
N ILE A 138 4.90 -0.67 -9.91
CA ILE A 138 5.84 0.21 -9.23
C ILE A 138 5.11 1.36 -8.55
N LYS A 139 5.58 1.74 -7.37
CA LYS A 139 5.07 2.93 -6.69
C LYS A 139 5.97 4.11 -7.02
N ILE A 140 5.44 5.09 -7.75
CA ILE A 140 6.15 6.33 -8.04
C ILE A 140 5.89 7.29 -6.88
N ARG A 141 6.95 7.70 -6.19
CA ARG A 141 6.91 8.81 -5.23
C ARG A 141 7.52 10.03 -5.90
N VAL A 142 6.69 10.97 -6.33
CA VAL A 142 7.16 12.31 -6.70
C VAL A 142 7.44 13.05 -5.40
N ARG A 143 8.70 13.39 -5.14
CA ARG A 143 9.02 14.40 -4.12
C ARG A 143 8.66 15.75 -4.74
N ASN A 144 7.67 16.45 -4.18
CA ASN A 144 7.54 17.88 -4.49
C ASN A 144 8.78 18.59 -3.92
N PRO A 145 9.39 19.51 -4.68
CA PRO A 145 10.50 20.33 -4.20
C PRO A 145 10.10 21.18 -2.99
#